data_AF-A0A160DW39-F1
#
_entry.id   AF-A0A160DW39-F1
#
_cell.length_a   1.000
_cell.length_b   1.000
_cell.length_c   1.000
_cell.angle_alpha   90.00
_cell.angle_beta   90.00
_cell.angle_gamma   90.00
#
_symmetry.space_group_name_H-M   'P 1'
#
loop_
_entity.id
_entity.type
_entity.pdbx_description
1 polymer ?
#
loop_
_entity_poly.entity_id
_entity_poly.type
_entity_poly.pdbx_seq_one_letter_code
_entity_poly.pdbx_strand_id
1 'polypeptide(L)'
;MPARSKYRPVFYCAFSAILKSCSRWQQRAIKPALDPDKMPQDVRKAFLEQVELMAQAFDEAGDAAAPGPMPDIWHANVLTVTAPAQPVDLIVTSPPYVTSYEYADLHQLSSLWLGYAQDYRELRIGSIGSSQHALNFRRGHAALNHIGRQIVFTLYSQDSAAAEAVANYFLDMQRVAERCLEFLSTKGMAMFVIGNTYYRGVEIDNAAHLTEALLQAGFRSVRAARRRISNKCATPYRDGVGRYTRSRTPRPLYAEEFVLIAHI
;
A
#
# COMPACT_ATOMS: atom_id res chain seq x y z
N MET A 1 -12.89 20.62 -18.79
CA MET A 1 -11.50 21.03 -18.60
C MET A 1 -10.82 21.15 -19.96
N PRO A 2 -10.18 22.28 -20.32
CA PRO A 2 -9.50 22.42 -21.61
C PRO A 2 -8.43 21.35 -21.78
N ALA A 3 -8.44 20.65 -22.91
CA ALA A 3 -7.57 19.49 -23.13
C ALA A 3 -6.07 19.81 -23.03
N ARG A 4 -5.67 21.06 -23.32
CA ARG A 4 -4.29 21.56 -23.34
C ARG A 4 -3.86 22.30 -22.08
N SER A 5 -4.67 22.33 -21.02
CA SER A 5 -4.28 23.01 -19.78
C SER A 5 -3.17 22.25 -19.05
N LYS A 6 -2.08 22.94 -18.70
CA LYS A 6 -1.01 22.37 -17.84
C LYS A 6 -1.51 21.96 -16.45
N TYR A 7 -2.63 22.51 -16.00
CA TYR A 7 -3.27 22.19 -14.71
C TYR A 7 -4.23 21.01 -14.79
N ARG A 8 -4.40 20.40 -15.96
CA ARG A 8 -5.33 19.27 -16.15
C ARG A 8 -5.10 18.11 -15.18
N PRO A 9 -3.85 17.69 -14.86
CA PRO A 9 -3.62 16.66 -13.85
C PRO A 9 -4.11 17.06 -12.46
N VAL A 10 -3.90 18.31 -12.05
CA VAL A 10 -4.38 18.85 -10.75
C VAL A 10 -5.89 18.76 -10.68
N PHE A 11 -6.59 19.12 -11.76
CA PHE A 11 -8.04 19.01 -11.82
C PHE A 11 -8.55 17.58 -11.84
N TYR A 12 -7.79 16.62 -12.40
CA TYR A 12 -8.13 15.20 -12.26
C TYR A 12 -7.97 14.68 -10.84
N CYS A 13 -6.93 15.11 -10.12
CA CYS A 13 -6.79 14.81 -8.70
C CYS A 13 -7.96 15.38 -7.89
N ALA A 14 -8.34 16.64 -8.13
CA ALA A 14 -9.49 17.26 -7.46
C ALA A 14 -10.80 16.52 -7.76
N PHE A 15 -11.02 16.14 -9.03
CA PHE A 15 -12.21 15.38 -9.41
C PHE A 15 -12.24 13.98 -8.76
N SER A 16 -11.10 13.27 -8.78
CA SER A 16 -10.95 11.96 -8.13
C SER A 16 -11.28 12.02 -6.64
N ALA A 17 -10.85 13.06 -5.93
CA ALA A 17 -11.08 13.22 -4.50
C ALA A 17 -12.57 13.37 -4.12
N ILE A 18 -13.40 13.96 -5.00
CA ILE A 18 -14.83 14.19 -4.71
C ILE A 18 -15.74 13.03 -5.15
N LEU A 19 -15.22 12.04 -5.90
CA LEU A 19 -16.07 10.97 -6.48
C LEU A 19 -16.91 10.24 -5.43
N LYS A 20 -16.35 9.99 -4.24
CA LYS A 20 -17.11 9.36 -3.15
C LYS A 20 -18.16 10.32 -2.60
N SER A 21 -17.81 11.56 -2.21
CA SER A 21 -18.77 12.50 -1.59
C SER A 21 -19.92 12.88 -2.52
N CYS A 22 -19.66 12.96 -3.82
CA CYS A 22 -20.64 13.29 -4.86
C CYS A 22 -21.35 12.06 -5.46
N SER A 23 -21.21 10.88 -4.85
CA SER A 23 -21.94 9.68 -5.24
C SER A 23 -22.59 8.99 -4.04
N ARG A 24 -23.42 7.97 -4.33
CA ARG A 24 -24.00 7.07 -3.32
C ARG A 24 -23.01 6.03 -2.80
N TRP A 25 -21.72 6.14 -3.12
CA TRP A 25 -20.70 5.24 -2.57
C TRP A 25 -20.52 5.49 -1.06
N GLN A 26 -20.55 4.44 -0.24
CA GLN A 26 -20.31 4.52 1.20
C GLN A 26 -18.93 5.11 1.48
N GLN A 27 -18.85 6.24 2.20
CA GLN A 27 -17.62 7.05 2.30
C GLN A 27 -16.40 6.25 2.80
N ARG A 28 -16.61 5.33 3.74
CA ARG A 28 -15.55 4.49 4.34
C ARG A 28 -15.42 3.11 3.69
N ALA A 29 -16.25 2.80 2.69
CA ALA A 29 -16.17 1.53 2.00
C ALA A 29 -15.05 1.54 0.96
N ILE A 30 -14.29 0.46 0.98
CA ILE A 30 -13.20 0.20 0.03
C ILE A 30 -13.74 -0.57 -1.18
N LYS A 31 -14.70 -1.48 -0.96
CA LYS A 31 -15.44 -2.15 -2.02
C LYS A 31 -16.65 -1.32 -2.48
N PRO A 32 -17.16 -1.55 -3.69
CA PRO A 32 -18.40 -0.94 -4.15
C PRO A 32 -19.53 -1.28 -3.17
N ALA A 33 -19.98 -0.28 -2.43
CA ALA A 33 -21.06 -0.41 -1.48
C ALA A 33 -21.93 0.85 -1.56
N LEU A 34 -23.21 0.66 -1.84
CA LEU A 34 -24.18 1.73 -1.89
C LEU A 34 -24.58 2.12 -0.48
N ASP A 35 -24.68 3.43 -0.27
CA ASP A 35 -25.34 4.05 0.87
C ASP A 35 -26.68 4.60 0.36
N PRO A 36 -27.81 3.94 0.68
CA PRO A 36 -29.10 4.35 0.14
C PRO A 36 -29.57 5.69 0.68
N ASP A 37 -29.16 6.04 1.91
CA ASP A 37 -29.59 7.22 2.65
C ASP A 37 -28.65 8.41 2.46
N LYS A 38 -27.48 8.19 1.86
CA LYS A 38 -26.53 9.25 1.53
C LYS A 38 -27.10 10.18 0.48
N MET A 39 -27.17 11.46 0.81
CA MET A 39 -27.39 12.55 -0.13
C MET A 39 -26.05 12.98 -0.74
N PRO A 40 -25.81 12.76 -2.05
CA PRO A 40 -24.59 13.22 -2.70
C PRO A 40 -24.47 14.74 -2.66
N GLN A 41 -23.25 15.23 -2.49
CA GLN A 41 -22.95 16.66 -2.59
C GLN A 41 -23.12 17.18 -4.02
N ASP A 42 -23.36 18.49 -4.16
CA ASP A 42 -23.32 19.14 -5.47
C ASP A 42 -21.89 19.05 -6.05
N VAL A 43 -21.80 18.52 -7.28
CA VAL A 43 -20.52 18.22 -7.92
C VAL A 43 -19.69 19.48 -8.13
N ARG A 44 -20.32 20.58 -8.56
CA ARG A 44 -19.60 21.82 -8.88
C ARG A 44 -19.08 22.46 -7.61
N LYS A 45 -19.90 22.53 -6.57
CA LYS A 45 -19.52 23.05 -5.25
C LYS A 45 -18.36 22.26 -4.67
N ALA A 46 -18.49 20.94 -4.56
CA ALA A 46 -17.45 20.09 -3.99
C ALA A 46 -16.15 20.15 -4.80
N PHE A 47 -16.23 20.24 -6.13
CA PHE A 47 -15.05 20.39 -6.97
C PHE A 47 -14.29 21.69 -6.73
N LEU A 48 -15.01 22.81 -6.61
CA LEU A 48 -14.39 24.11 -6.34
C LEU A 48 -13.75 24.14 -4.94
N GLU A 49 -14.46 23.65 -3.92
CA GLU A 49 -13.94 23.52 -2.55
C GLU A 49 -12.68 22.64 -2.52
N GLN A 50 -12.67 21.53 -3.27
CA GLN A 50 -11.51 20.65 -3.34
C GLN A 50 -10.31 21.27 -4.07
N VAL A 51 -10.55 22.04 -5.15
CA VAL A 51 -9.49 22.78 -5.84
C VAL A 51 -8.89 23.85 -4.94
N GLU A 52 -9.72 24.57 -4.20
CA GLU A 52 -9.26 25.60 -3.26
C GLU A 52 -8.45 25.00 -2.11
N LEU A 53 -8.90 23.88 -1.54
CA LEU A 53 -8.15 23.12 -0.54
C LEU A 53 -6.76 22.71 -1.06
N MET A 54 -6.70 22.20 -2.29
CA MET A 54 -5.43 21.80 -2.90
C MET A 54 -4.52 23.01 -3.15
N ALA A 55 -5.06 24.13 -3.64
CA ALA A 55 -4.31 25.35 -3.86
C ALA A 55 -3.71 25.90 -2.55
N GLN A 56 -4.51 25.96 -1.49
CA GLN A 56 -4.04 26.36 -0.16
C GLN A 56 -2.90 25.45 0.33
N ALA A 57 -3.02 24.13 0.16
CA ALA A 57 -1.95 23.20 0.53
C ALA A 57 -0.65 23.40 -0.27
N PHE A 58 -0.75 23.79 -1.55
CA PHE A 58 0.42 24.15 -2.36
C PHE A 58 1.04 25.48 -1.91
N ASP A 59 0.23 26.47 -1.53
CA ASP A 59 0.72 27.76 -1.03
C ASP A 59 1.39 27.61 0.35
N GLU A 60 0.81 26.79 1.24
CA GLU A 60 1.38 26.48 2.57
C GLU A 60 2.72 25.75 2.48
N ALA A 61 2.93 24.93 1.45
CA ALA A 61 4.22 24.28 1.22
C ALA A 61 5.35 25.30 0.94
N GLY A 62 5.01 26.51 0.49
CA GLY A 62 5.89 27.68 0.38
C GLY A 62 7.21 27.47 -0.38
N ASP A 63 8.21 28.30 -0.07
CA ASP A 63 9.58 28.23 -0.62
C ASP A 63 10.42 27.06 -0.07
N ALA A 64 9.91 26.30 0.91
CA ALA A 64 10.54 25.03 1.33
C ALA A 64 10.54 23.99 0.20
N ALA A 65 9.69 24.21 -0.81
CA ALA A 65 9.67 23.53 -2.09
C ALA A 65 10.41 24.34 -3.18
N ALA A 66 11.56 24.95 -2.88
CA ALA A 66 12.49 25.39 -3.94
C ALA A 66 12.58 24.25 -4.96
N PRO A 67 12.28 24.48 -6.25
CA PRO A 67 12.00 23.40 -7.17
C PRO A 67 13.26 22.55 -7.28
N GLY A 68 13.22 21.39 -6.62
CA GLY A 68 14.17 20.34 -6.87
C GLY A 68 14.08 19.93 -8.34
N PRO A 69 14.97 19.04 -8.79
CA PRO A 69 14.79 18.43 -10.11
C PRO A 69 13.37 17.88 -10.24
N MET A 70 12.77 18.05 -11.42
CA MET A 70 11.45 17.49 -11.70
C MET A 70 11.46 16.00 -11.37
N PRO A 71 10.47 15.50 -10.60
CA PRO A 71 10.44 14.10 -10.23
C PRO A 71 10.26 13.25 -11.49
N ASP A 72 11.03 12.17 -11.57
CA ASP A 72 10.85 11.16 -12.59
C ASP A 72 9.87 10.10 -12.09
N ILE A 73 8.75 9.93 -12.80
CA ILE A 73 7.61 9.11 -12.36
C ILE A 73 7.47 7.91 -13.29
N TRP A 74 7.65 6.72 -12.71
CA TRP A 74 7.62 5.46 -13.44
C TRP A 74 6.38 4.66 -13.06
N HIS A 75 5.58 4.27 -14.07
CA HIS A 75 4.57 3.23 -13.89
C HIS A 75 5.23 1.87 -14.16
N ALA A 76 5.74 1.24 -13.10
CA ALA A 76 6.49 0.00 -13.22
C ALA A 76 6.32 -0.92 -12.00
N ASN A 77 6.64 -2.20 -12.17
CA ASN A 77 6.74 -3.16 -11.09
C ASN A 77 8.18 -3.20 -10.57
N VAL A 78 8.39 -2.91 -9.28
CA VAL A 78 9.72 -2.91 -8.64
C VAL A 78 10.48 -4.24 -8.81
N LEU A 79 9.75 -5.35 -8.92
CA LEU A 79 10.31 -6.69 -9.11
C LEU A 79 11.00 -6.85 -10.47
N THR A 80 10.62 -6.06 -11.48
CA THR A 80 11.08 -6.22 -12.87
C THR A 80 11.64 -4.94 -13.51
N VAL A 81 11.34 -3.76 -12.96
CA VAL A 81 11.85 -2.47 -13.46
C VAL A 81 13.37 -2.46 -13.43
N THR A 82 14.02 -1.89 -14.44
CA THR A 82 15.47 -1.72 -14.44
C THR A 82 15.91 -0.82 -13.29
N ALA A 83 17.05 -1.14 -12.66
CA ALA A 83 17.63 -0.27 -11.64
C ALA A 83 17.92 1.12 -12.22
N PRO A 84 17.78 2.20 -11.42
CA PRO A 84 18.10 3.53 -11.88
C PRO A 84 19.58 3.62 -12.28
N ALA A 85 19.87 4.33 -13.37
CA ALA A 85 21.24 4.49 -13.86
C ALA A 85 22.16 5.16 -12.82
N GLN A 86 21.59 6.02 -11.98
CA GLN A 86 22.24 6.60 -10.82
C GLN A 86 21.63 5.96 -9.56
N PRO A 87 22.42 5.29 -8.72
CA PRO A 87 21.94 4.77 -7.45
C PRO A 87 21.36 5.87 -6.58
N VAL A 88 20.32 5.55 -5.82
CA VAL A 88 19.65 6.51 -4.91
C VAL A 88 20.23 6.40 -3.50
N ASP A 89 20.25 7.50 -2.76
CA ASP A 89 20.75 7.49 -1.38
C ASP A 89 19.70 7.07 -0.35
N LEU A 90 18.41 7.24 -0.69
CA LEU A 90 17.32 6.99 0.22
C LEU A 90 16.11 6.40 -0.51
N ILE A 91 15.61 5.29 0.00
CA ILE A 91 14.30 4.73 -0.35
C ILE A 91 13.38 4.96 0.84
N VAL A 92 12.22 5.58 0.64
CA VAL A 92 11.16 5.70 1.66
C VAL A 92 9.87 5.16 1.10
N THR A 93 9.26 4.18 1.76
CA THR A 93 8.02 3.57 1.27
C THR A 93 7.15 3.00 2.39
N SER A 94 5.87 2.77 2.08
CA SER A 94 4.95 1.92 2.83
C SER A 94 4.53 0.80 1.89
N PRO A 95 5.09 -0.41 2.00
CA PRO A 95 4.78 -1.49 1.06
C PRO A 95 3.28 -1.87 1.15
N PRO A 96 2.75 -2.52 0.10
CA PRO A 96 1.41 -3.07 0.17
C PRO A 96 1.34 -4.13 1.29
N TYR A 97 0.16 -4.35 1.86
CA TYR A 97 -0.01 -5.19 3.03
C TYR A 97 -0.88 -6.39 2.72
N VAL A 98 -0.31 -7.59 2.79
CA VAL A 98 -1.10 -8.80 2.57
C VAL A 98 -2.22 -8.96 3.58
N THR A 99 -3.33 -9.56 3.14
CA THR A 99 -4.54 -9.84 3.93
C THR A 99 -5.31 -8.63 4.46
N SER A 100 -4.88 -7.40 4.19
CA SER A 100 -5.61 -6.18 4.56
C SER A 100 -6.57 -5.74 3.44
N TYR A 101 -6.24 -4.69 2.70
CA TYR A 101 -6.97 -4.15 1.58
C TYR A 101 -6.18 -4.42 0.31
N GLU A 102 -6.92 -4.77 -0.74
CA GLU A 102 -6.36 -4.70 -2.07
C GLU A 102 -6.24 -3.22 -2.47
N TYR A 103 -5.05 -2.77 -2.87
CA TYR A 103 -4.84 -1.38 -3.30
C TYR A 103 -5.63 -1.05 -4.56
N ALA A 104 -5.87 -2.04 -5.43
CA ALA A 104 -6.78 -1.90 -6.57
C ALA A 104 -8.20 -1.52 -6.13
N ASP A 105 -8.70 -2.06 -5.01
CA ASP A 105 -10.05 -1.74 -4.52
C ASP A 105 -10.13 -0.29 -4.00
N LEU A 106 -9.02 0.28 -3.49
CA LEU A 106 -8.98 1.67 -3.02
C LEU A 106 -9.17 2.67 -4.17
N HIS A 107 -8.57 2.38 -5.32
CA HIS A 107 -8.53 3.31 -6.46
C HIS A 107 -9.55 3.01 -7.56
N GLN A 108 -10.27 1.89 -7.49
CA GLN A 108 -11.19 1.43 -8.53
C GLN A 108 -12.16 2.52 -9.02
N LEU A 109 -12.78 3.28 -8.10
CA LEU A 109 -13.78 4.29 -8.48
C LEU A 109 -13.14 5.39 -9.32
N SER A 110 -11.94 5.84 -8.94
CA SER A 110 -11.21 6.88 -9.67
C SER A 110 -10.68 6.37 -11.00
N SER A 111 -10.10 5.17 -11.02
CA SER A 111 -9.54 4.58 -12.24
C SER A 111 -10.61 4.33 -13.30
N LEU A 112 -11.78 3.84 -12.90
CA LEU A 112 -12.91 3.62 -13.81
C LEU A 112 -13.48 4.95 -14.33
N TRP A 113 -13.75 5.91 -13.44
CA TRP A 113 -14.36 7.20 -13.86
C TRP A 113 -13.46 8.02 -14.77
N LEU A 114 -12.15 8.01 -14.52
CA LEU A 114 -11.17 8.75 -15.32
C LEU A 114 -10.73 7.98 -16.57
N GLY A 115 -11.21 6.75 -16.77
CA GLY A 115 -10.89 5.92 -17.93
C GLY A 115 -9.47 5.34 -17.93
N TYR A 116 -8.83 5.23 -16.75
CA TYR A 116 -7.53 4.59 -16.60
C TYR A 116 -7.60 3.06 -16.57
N ALA A 117 -8.78 2.50 -16.32
CA ALA A 117 -9.06 1.08 -16.46
C ALA A 117 -10.47 0.90 -17.02
N GLN A 118 -10.66 -0.10 -17.88
CA GLN A 118 -12.01 -0.54 -18.28
C GLN A 118 -12.58 -1.50 -17.24
N ASP A 119 -11.70 -2.27 -16.61
CA ASP A 119 -12.01 -3.20 -15.54
C ASP A 119 -11.05 -3.00 -14.36
N TYR A 120 -11.59 -2.79 -13.16
CA TYR A 120 -10.77 -2.60 -11.96
C TYR A 120 -9.88 -3.81 -11.64
N ARG A 121 -10.20 -5.00 -12.16
CA ARG A 121 -9.37 -6.20 -12.00
C ARG A 121 -8.02 -6.07 -12.70
N GLU A 122 -7.93 -5.25 -13.74
CA GLU A 122 -6.66 -4.96 -14.44
C GLU A 122 -5.64 -4.32 -13.49
N LEU A 123 -6.11 -3.53 -12.51
CA LEU A 123 -5.26 -2.88 -11.52
C LEU A 123 -4.58 -3.86 -10.55
N ARG A 124 -5.01 -5.13 -10.52
CA ARG A 124 -4.41 -6.20 -9.71
C ARG A 124 -3.25 -6.89 -10.44
N ILE A 125 -3.08 -6.63 -11.73
CA ILE A 125 -2.07 -7.32 -12.53
C ILE A 125 -0.69 -6.74 -12.25
N GLY A 126 0.25 -7.61 -11.86
CA GLY A 126 1.63 -7.21 -11.57
C GLY A 126 1.82 -6.51 -10.22
N SER A 127 0.81 -6.49 -9.34
CA SER A 127 0.97 -5.98 -7.97
C SER A 127 1.66 -7.02 -7.08
N ILE A 128 2.43 -6.53 -6.10
CA ILE A 128 3.05 -7.34 -5.06
C ILE A 128 1.97 -8.15 -4.32
N GLY A 129 2.19 -9.46 -4.19
CA GLY A 129 1.27 -10.40 -3.55
C GLY A 129 0.05 -10.78 -4.40
N SER A 130 0.01 -10.40 -5.69
CA SER A 130 -1.04 -10.86 -6.59
C SER A 130 -0.96 -12.39 -6.78
N SER A 131 -2.10 -13.07 -6.66
CA SER A 131 -2.23 -14.53 -6.74
C SER A 131 -2.02 -15.12 -8.14
N GLN A 132 -1.30 -14.42 -9.01
CA GLN A 132 -1.11 -14.81 -10.42
C GLN A 132 -0.10 -15.94 -10.59
N HIS A 133 0.70 -16.19 -9.56
CA HIS A 133 1.62 -17.31 -9.53
C HIS A 133 0.94 -18.41 -8.73
N ALA A 134 0.49 -19.46 -9.40
CA ALA A 134 0.16 -20.71 -8.74
C ALA A 134 1.46 -21.22 -8.12
N LEU A 135 1.69 -20.87 -6.85
CA LEU A 135 2.87 -21.33 -6.16
C LEU A 135 2.72 -22.83 -6.00
N ASN A 136 3.73 -23.57 -6.45
CA ASN A 136 3.91 -24.89 -5.88
C ASN A 136 4.25 -24.69 -4.40
N PHE A 137 3.24 -24.79 -3.54
CA PHE A 137 3.33 -24.43 -2.12
C PHE A 137 4.54 -25.07 -1.42
N ARG A 138 4.91 -26.30 -1.81
CA ARG A 138 6.11 -26.98 -1.28
C ARG A 138 7.41 -26.27 -1.65
N ARG A 139 7.54 -25.80 -2.89
CA ARG A 139 8.72 -25.05 -3.34
C ARG A 139 8.73 -23.62 -2.79
N GLY A 140 7.56 -22.96 -2.77
CA GLY A 140 7.42 -21.61 -2.19
C GLY A 140 7.75 -21.58 -0.71
N HIS A 141 7.30 -22.58 0.06
CA HIS A 141 7.57 -22.69 1.49
C HIS A 141 9.07 -22.81 1.80
N ALA A 142 9.85 -23.51 0.96
CA ALA A 142 11.29 -23.64 1.18
C ALA A 142 12.05 -22.32 0.95
N ALA A 143 11.54 -21.44 0.08
CA ALA A 143 12.15 -20.15 -0.26
C ALA A 143 11.78 -19.01 0.70
N LEU A 144 10.71 -19.18 1.49
CA LEU A 144 10.36 -18.23 2.54
C LEU A 144 11.45 -18.18 3.61
N ASN A 145 11.68 -17.01 4.19
CA ASN A 145 12.55 -16.82 5.34
C ASN A 145 11.93 -17.45 6.63
N HIS A 146 12.65 -17.46 7.76
CA HIS A 146 12.18 -18.23 8.92
C HIS A 146 10.86 -17.70 9.48
N ILE A 147 10.68 -16.38 9.55
CA ILE A 147 9.44 -15.77 10.01
C ILE A 147 8.29 -16.11 9.07
N GLY A 148 8.51 -15.95 7.76
CA GLY A 148 7.51 -16.21 6.72
C GLY A 148 7.02 -17.66 6.74
N ARG A 149 7.94 -18.62 6.88
CA ARG A 149 7.61 -20.06 7.00
C ARG A 149 6.73 -20.35 8.21
N GLN A 150 7.07 -19.79 9.37
CA GLN A 150 6.29 -20.00 10.59
C GLN A 150 4.86 -19.49 10.44
N ILE A 151 4.69 -18.25 9.97
CA ILE A 151 3.38 -17.62 9.79
C ILE A 151 2.55 -18.41 8.77
N VAL A 152 3.12 -18.73 7.60
CA VAL A 152 2.44 -19.46 6.52
C VAL A 152 2.03 -20.84 6.99
N PHE A 153 2.90 -21.57 7.70
CA PHE A 153 2.59 -22.90 8.24
C PHE A 153 1.42 -22.85 9.23
N THR A 154 1.45 -21.91 10.18
CA THR A 154 0.35 -21.74 11.14
C THR A 154 -0.95 -21.40 10.44
N LEU A 155 -0.92 -20.49 9.46
CA LEU A 155 -2.11 -20.04 8.75
C LEU A 155 -2.69 -21.13 7.83
N TYR A 156 -1.85 -22.00 7.27
CA TYR A 156 -2.27 -23.04 6.32
C TYR A 156 -3.30 -24.00 6.93
N SER A 157 -3.15 -24.32 8.22
CA SER A 157 -4.11 -25.16 8.96
C SER A 157 -5.50 -24.54 9.13
N GLN A 158 -5.60 -23.21 9.00
CA GLN A 158 -6.83 -22.46 9.23
C GLN A 158 -7.48 -21.97 7.94
N ASP A 159 -6.66 -21.57 6.96
CA ASP A 159 -7.07 -21.01 5.68
C ASP A 159 -5.92 -21.14 4.68
N SER A 160 -5.94 -22.22 3.88
CA SER A 160 -4.88 -22.52 2.92
C SER A 160 -4.75 -21.47 1.82
N ALA A 161 -5.87 -20.88 1.38
CA ALA A 161 -5.87 -19.82 0.37
C ALA A 161 -5.23 -18.54 0.91
N ALA A 162 -5.54 -18.16 2.16
CA ALA A 162 -4.89 -17.02 2.80
C ALA A 162 -3.40 -17.29 3.05
N ALA A 163 -3.01 -18.51 3.44
CA ALA A 163 -1.62 -18.90 3.62
C ALA A 163 -0.84 -18.81 2.30
N GLU A 164 -1.42 -19.22 1.17
CA GLU A 164 -0.81 -19.09 -0.16
C GLU A 164 -0.66 -17.62 -0.58
N ALA A 165 -1.66 -16.77 -0.30
CA ALA A 165 -1.57 -15.34 -0.56
C ALA A 165 -0.46 -14.67 0.28
N VAL A 166 -0.37 -15.03 1.56
CA VAL A 166 0.72 -14.56 2.46
C VAL A 166 2.08 -15.04 1.98
N ALA A 167 2.20 -16.30 1.53
CA ALA A 167 3.43 -16.83 0.99
C ALA A 167 3.89 -16.06 -0.26
N ASN A 168 2.99 -15.82 -1.21
CA ASN A 168 3.27 -15.01 -2.41
C ASN A 168 3.79 -13.62 -2.04
N TYR A 169 3.08 -12.93 -1.14
CA TYR A 169 3.49 -11.61 -0.68
C TYR A 169 4.87 -11.62 -0.02
N PHE A 170 5.15 -12.59 0.84
CA PHE A 170 6.43 -12.68 1.54
C PHE A 170 7.59 -12.96 0.58
N LEU A 171 7.41 -13.83 -0.40
CA LEU A 171 8.40 -14.06 -1.46
C LEU A 171 8.65 -12.79 -2.27
N ASP A 172 7.59 -12.07 -2.66
CA ASP A 172 7.73 -10.80 -3.36
C ASP A 172 8.46 -9.77 -2.49
N MET A 173 8.15 -9.66 -1.20
CA MET A 173 8.81 -8.72 -0.30
C MET A 173 10.27 -9.08 -0.02
N GLN A 174 10.63 -10.37 -0.02
CA GLN A 174 12.03 -10.81 -0.03
C GLN A 174 12.74 -10.30 -1.28
N ARG A 175 12.11 -10.43 -2.45
CA ARG A 175 12.67 -9.89 -3.69
C ARG A 175 12.74 -8.37 -3.68
N VAL A 176 11.74 -7.68 -3.13
CA VAL A 176 11.76 -6.21 -2.93
C VAL A 176 12.98 -5.79 -2.09
N ALA A 177 13.31 -6.52 -1.03
CA ALA A 177 14.50 -6.24 -0.23
C ALA A 177 15.79 -6.31 -1.07
N GLU A 178 15.92 -7.33 -1.93
CA GLU A 178 17.04 -7.46 -2.88
C GLU A 178 17.05 -6.29 -3.88
N ARG A 179 15.90 -5.94 -4.47
CA ARG A 179 15.77 -4.80 -5.39
C ARG A 179 16.19 -3.48 -4.74
N CYS A 180 15.82 -3.26 -3.48
CA CYS A 180 16.22 -2.07 -2.74
C CYS A 180 17.74 -1.99 -2.59
N LEU A 181 18.41 -3.10 -2.29
CA LEU A 181 19.87 -3.13 -2.23
C LEU A 181 20.50 -2.77 -3.59
N GLU A 182 19.95 -3.30 -4.69
CA GLU A 182 20.42 -3.00 -6.04
C GLU A 182 20.27 -1.52 -6.43
N PHE A 183 19.25 -0.84 -5.91
CA PHE A 183 18.95 0.56 -6.25
C PHE A 183 19.77 1.56 -5.44
N LEU A 184 20.22 1.16 -4.25
CA LEU A 184 20.86 2.06 -3.30
C LEU A 184 22.33 2.30 -3.61
N SER A 185 22.80 3.50 -3.29
CA SER A 185 24.22 3.81 -3.24
C SER A 185 24.92 3.07 -2.09
N THR A 186 26.25 3.01 -2.10
CA THR A 186 27.04 2.28 -1.09
C THR A 186 26.91 2.79 0.35
N LYS A 187 26.33 3.98 0.54
CA LYS A 187 26.00 4.58 1.85
C LYS A 187 24.50 4.82 2.01
N GLY A 188 23.70 4.29 1.09
CA GLY A 188 22.27 4.51 1.05
C GLY A 188 21.53 3.76 2.15
N MET A 189 20.27 4.12 2.33
CA MET A 189 19.38 3.49 3.30
C MET A 189 17.97 3.29 2.76
N ALA A 190 17.29 2.25 3.24
CA ALA A 190 15.88 2.01 2.95
C ALA A 190 15.04 2.15 4.23
N MET A 191 13.94 2.89 4.12
CA MET A 191 12.98 3.14 5.18
C MET A 191 11.61 2.59 4.79
N PHE A 192 11.10 1.67 5.60
CA PHE A 192 9.78 1.06 5.39
C PHE A 192 8.86 1.39 6.56
N VAL A 193 7.74 2.04 6.27
CA VAL A 193 6.63 2.14 7.21
C VAL A 193 5.76 0.91 7.02
N ILE A 194 5.77 -0.01 7.98
CA ILE A 194 5.10 -1.30 7.87
C ILE A 194 4.32 -1.64 9.13
N GLY A 195 3.05 -2.02 8.99
CA GLY A 195 2.21 -2.50 10.09
C GLY A 195 2.02 -4.01 10.09
N ASN A 196 1.97 -4.58 11.30
CA ASN A 196 1.60 -5.98 11.49
C ASN A 196 0.09 -6.16 11.35
N THR A 197 -0.34 -7.30 10.82
CA THR A 197 -1.75 -7.62 10.64
C THR A 197 -2.14 -8.84 11.46
N TYR A 198 -3.45 -9.02 11.68
CA TYR A 198 -4.00 -10.18 12.34
C TYR A 198 -5.10 -10.78 11.48
N TYR A 199 -5.04 -12.09 11.26
CA TYR A 199 -6.04 -12.82 10.49
C TYR A 199 -6.27 -14.19 11.11
N ARG A 200 -7.55 -14.53 11.39
CA ARG A 200 -7.96 -15.80 12.02
C ARG A 200 -7.11 -16.16 13.25
N GLY A 201 -6.88 -15.21 14.15
CA GLY A 201 -6.08 -15.44 15.35
C GLY A 201 -4.57 -15.62 15.13
N VAL A 202 -4.09 -15.64 13.87
CA VAL A 202 -2.66 -15.64 13.52
C VAL A 202 -2.18 -14.20 13.40
N GLU A 203 -1.07 -13.89 14.06
CA GLU A 203 -0.33 -12.66 13.83
C GLU A 203 0.53 -12.80 12.57
N ILE A 204 0.38 -11.84 11.66
CA ILE A 204 1.21 -11.72 10.47
C ILE A 204 2.23 -10.61 10.78
N ASP A 205 3.38 -11.03 11.31
CA ASP A 205 4.48 -10.15 11.69
C ASP A 205 5.28 -9.71 10.45
N ASN A 206 4.68 -8.77 9.72
CA ASN A 206 5.27 -8.18 8.52
C ASN A 206 6.60 -7.48 8.83
N ALA A 207 6.72 -6.85 10.00
CA ALA A 207 7.92 -6.14 10.42
C ALA A 207 9.10 -7.09 10.64
N ALA A 208 8.90 -8.20 11.37
CA ALA A 208 9.95 -9.20 11.56
C ALA A 208 10.31 -9.90 10.25
N HIS A 209 9.31 -10.27 9.44
CA HIS A 209 9.55 -10.86 8.12
C HIS A 209 10.41 -9.96 7.24
N LEU A 210 10.05 -8.67 7.10
CA LEU A 210 10.80 -7.75 6.26
C LEU A 210 12.19 -7.44 6.83
N THR A 211 12.33 -7.39 8.16
CA THR A 211 13.63 -7.23 8.82
C THR A 211 14.58 -8.36 8.43
N GLU A 212 14.12 -9.61 8.52
CA GLU A 212 14.92 -10.77 8.11
C GLU A 212 15.24 -10.74 6.61
N ALA A 213 14.25 -10.41 5.76
CA ALA A 213 14.45 -10.29 4.31
C ALA A 213 15.52 -9.25 3.95
N LEU A 214 15.53 -8.09 4.61
CA LEU A 214 16.55 -7.04 4.41
C LEU A 214 17.95 -7.52 4.83
N LEU A 215 18.06 -8.19 5.98
CA LEU A 215 19.34 -8.74 6.42
C LEU A 215 19.86 -9.83 5.47
N GLN A 216 18.98 -10.72 4.99
CA GLN A 216 19.32 -11.78 4.02
C GLN A 216 19.70 -11.23 2.65
N ALA A 217 19.06 -10.13 2.22
CA ALA A 217 19.39 -9.46 0.96
C ALA A 217 20.81 -8.87 0.96
N GLY A 218 21.33 -8.48 2.13
CA GLY A 218 22.70 -7.97 2.30
C GLY A 218 22.83 -6.63 3.03
N PHE A 219 21.75 -6.09 3.60
CA PHE A 219 21.83 -4.91 4.46
C PHE A 219 22.59 -5.26 5.75
N ARG A 220 23.51 -4.39 6.19
CA ARG A 220 24.35 -4.60 7.40
C ARG A 220 23.56 -4.52 8.69
N SER A 221 22.55 -3.66 8.74
CA SER A 221 21.74 -3.47 9.95
C SER A 221 20.34 -3.00 9.60
N VAL A 222 19.39 -3.40 10.44
CA VAL A 222 18.00 -2.93 10.39
C VAL A 222 17.60 -2.49 11.79
N ARG A 223 17.18 -1.23 11.92
CA ARG A 223 16.60 -0.68 13.16
C ARG A 223 15.09 -0.60 13.01
N ALA A 224 14.35 -1.04 14.01
CA ALA A 224 12.90 -0.94 14.04
C ALA A 224 12.47 0.11 15.09
N ALA A 225 11.78 1.15 14.66
CA ALA A 225 11.17 2.14 15.54
C ALA A 225 9.66 1.94 15.57
N ARG A 226 9.08 1.69 16.74
CA ARG A 226 7.63 1.53 16.89
C ARG A 226 6.93 2.88 16.80
N ARG A 227 5.89 2.96 15.98
CA ARG A 227 5.04 4.13 15.77
C ARG A 227 3.64 3.86 16.31
N ARG A 228 3.16 4.72 17.23
CA ARG A 228 1.75 4.73 17.65
C ARG A 228 0.97 5.66 16.73
N ILE A 229 -0.16 5.18 16.21
CA ILE A 229 -1.04 5.99 15.36
C ILE A 229 -2.22 6.47 16.20
N SER A 230 -2.41 7.77 16.29
CA SER A 230 -3.52 8.38 17.00
C SER A 230 -4.78 8.56 16.13
N ASN A 231 -4.64 8.67 14.80
CA ASN A 231 -5.73 9.10 13.90
C ASN A 231 -5.83 8.25 12.61
N LYS A 232 -6.42 7.05 12.67
CA LYS A 232 -6.83 6.34 11.44
C LYS A 232 -8.29 6.61 11.11
N CYS A 233 -8.53 7.42 10.08
CA CYS A 233 -9.86 7.81 9.60
C CYS A 233 -10.68 6.63 9.02
N ALA A 234 -10.02 5.50 8.68
CA ALA A 234 -10.64 4.33 8.06
C ALA A 234 -10.06 2.99 8.56
N THR A 235 -10.05 2.72 9.87
CA THR A 235 -9.76 1.36 10.37
C THR A 235 -11.06 0.62 10.65
N PRO A 236 -11.56 -0.24 9.75
CA PRO A 236 -12.43 -1.33 10.15
C PRO A 236 -11.62 -2.28 11.06
N TYR A 237 -12.26 -2.71 12.13
CA TYR A 237 -11.76 -3.76 13.01
C TYR A 237 -11.90 -5.12 12.31
N ARG A 238 -11.30 -6.18 12.84
CA ARG A 238 -11.63 -7.56 12.44
C ARG A 238 -12.31 -8.32 13.55
N ASP A 239 -13.35 -9.06 13.21
CA ASP A 239 -13.98 -10.04 14.11
C ASP A 239 -13.06 -11.26 14.32
N GLY A 240 -13.45 -12.17 15.21
CA GLY A 240 -12.65 -13.36 15.55
C GLY A 240 -12.40 -14.31 14.37
N VAL A 241 -13.14 -14.16 13.26
CA VAL A 241 -13.02 -14.96 12.03
C VAL A 241 -12.22 -14.20 10.96
N GLY A 242 -11.83 -12.95 11.23
CA GLY A 242 -11.04 -12.13 10.34
C GLY A 242 -11.83 -11.31 9.33
N ARG A 243 -13.15 -11.13 9.48
CA ARG A 243 -13.94 -10.22 8.60
C ARG A 243 -13.91 -8.79 9.11
N TYR A 244 -14.03 -7.83 8.20
CA TYR A 244 -14.14 -6.42 8.56
C TYR A 244 -15.40 -6.14 9.37
N THR A 245 -15.24 -5.44 10.50
CA THR A 245 -16.33 -5.05 11.39
C THR A 245 -16.19 -3.59 11.84
N ARG A 246 -17.33 -2.96 12.13
CA ARG A 246 -17.41 -1.60 12.67
C ARG A 246 -17.25 -1.57 14.20
N SER A 247 -17.46 -2.71 14.86
CA SER A 247 -17.37 -2.84 16.32
C SER A 247 -15.91 -2.88 16.78
N ARG A 248 -15.57 -2.12 17.82
CA ARG A 248 -14.25 -2.21 18.47
C ARG A 248 -13.99 -3.65 18.88
N THR A 249 -12.97 -4.26 18.31
CA THR A 249 -12.45 -5.54 18.78
C THR A 249 -11.17 -5.31 19.59
N PRO A 250 -10.75 -6.26 20.45
CA PRO A 250 -9.55 -6.09 21.28
C PRO A 250 -8.27 -5.86 20.47
N ARG A 251 -8.28 -6.15 19.16
CA ARG A 251 -7.13 -6.08 18.26
C ARG A 251 -7.48 -5.25 17.01
N PRO A 252 -7.19 -3.93 17.00
CA PRO A 252 -7.38 -3.13 15.80
C PRO A 252 -6.46 -3.60 14.66
N LEU A 253 -6.90 -3.41 13.41
CA LEU A 253 -6.08 -3.69 12.24
C LEU A 253 -4.87 -2.74 12.25
N TYR A 254 -3.65 -3.29 12.25
CA TYR A 254 -2.41 -2.55 12.48
C TYR A 254 -2.41 -1.79 13.80
N ALA A 255 -2.63 -2.51 14.90
CA ALA A 255 -2.44 -1.99 16.25
C ALA A 255 -1.02 -1.43 16.46
N GLU A 256 -0.04 -1.95 15.70
CA GLU A 256 1.35 -1.55 15.74
C GLU A 256 1.87 -1.30 14.32
N GLU A 257 2.40 -0.10 14.08
CA GLU A 257 3.20 0.23 12.90
C GLU A 257 4.66 0.41 13.32
N PHE A 258 5.56 0.06 12.42
CA PHE A 258 7.00 0.15 12.59
C PHE A 258 7.59 0.96 11.45
N VAL A 259 8.62 1.73 11.78
CA VAL A 259 9.54 2.30 10.79
C VAL A 259 10.79 1.44 10.83
N LEU A 260 10.97 0.60 9.82
CA LEU A 260 12.20 -0.16 9.61
C LEU A 260 13.19 0.71 8.87
N ILE A 261 14.43 0.79 9.37
CA ILE A 261 15.50 1.59 8.83
C ILE A 261 16.69 0.66 8.56
N ALA A 262 16.93 0.37 7.28
CA ALA A 262 17.96 -0.56 6.83
C ALA A 262 19.14 0.21 6.22
N HIS A 263 20.36 -0.14 6.65
CA HIS A 263 21.62 0.47 6.19
C HIS A 263 22.50 -0.58 5.48
N ILE A 264 23.15 -0.16 4.39
CA ILE A 264 24.15 -0.94 3.65
C ILE A 264 25.49 -0.97 4.37
#